data_AF-A0ABD2NYT1-F1
#
_entry.id   AF-A0ABD2NYT1-F1
#
_cell.length_a   1.000
_cell.length_b   1.000
_cell.length_c   1.000
_cell.angle_alpha   90.00
_cell.angle_beta   90.00
_cell.angle_gamma   90.00
#
_symmetry.space_group_name_H-M   'P 1'
#
loop_
_entity.id
_entity.type
_entity.pdbx_description
1 polymer ?
#
loop_
_entity_poly.entity_id
_entity_poly.type
_entity_poly.pdbx_seq_one_letter_code
_entity_poly.pdbx_strand_id
1 'polypeptide(L)'
;MHVTDSNKNNDFQVRQSVEGICLKIYNLSCEYARKVREKTNTILKEQSMELPPLMTIPHTRKVWCYPIQFSIPCPRLPIVEYFPDRDQMLLRYQNDTLAINSTHLQKL
;
A
#
# COMPACT_ATOMS: atom_id res chain seq x y z
N MET A 1 2.68 24.53 49.05
CA MET A 1 2.77 24.86 47.61
C MET A 1 3.85 23.96 46.98
N HIS A 2 3.55 22.68 46.74
CA HIS A 2 4.55 21.70 46.24
C HIS A 2 3.94 20.56 45.38
N VAL A 3 2.66 20.64 45.00
CA VAL A 3 1.97 19.54 44.30
C VAL A 3 1.93 19.74 42.77
N THR A 4 2.31 20.92 42.26
CA THR A 4 2.18 21.28 40.84
C THR A 4 3.33 20.83 39.93
N ASP A 5 4.53 20.56 40.46
CA ASP A 5 5.69 20.20 39.63
C ASP A 5 5.77 18.70 39.29
N SER A 6 5.30 17.82 40.18
CA SER A 6 5.25 16.38 39.90
C SER A 6 4.29 16.02 38.77
N ASN A 7 3.22 16.82 38.56
CA ASN A 7 2.23 16.56 37.50
C ASN A 7 2.73 17.02 36.12
N LYS A 8 3.50 18.11 36.04
CA LYS A 8 4.12 18.59 34.79
C LYS A 8 5.23 17.66 34.28
N ASN A 9 6.02 17.07 35.18
CA ASN A 9 7.06 16.11 34.80
C ASN A 9 6.48 14.82 34.20
N ASN A 10 5.34 14.35 34.73
CA ASN A 10 4.63 13.20 34.16
C ASN A 10 4.03 13.50 32.78
N ASP A 11 3.45 14.69 32.59
CA ASP A 11 2.89 15.09 31.28
C ASP A 11 3.96 15.17 30.19
N PHE A 12 5.13 15.73 30.52
CA PHE A 12 6.28 15.77 29.60
C PHE A 12 6.81 14.37 29.26
N GLN A 13 6.89 13.47 30.24
CA GLN A 13 7.32 12.09 30.03
C GLN A 13 6.33 11.30 29.16
N VAL A 14 5.03 11.49 29.37
CA VAL A 14 3.98 10.88 28.55
C VAL A 14 4.05 11.39 27.11
N ARG A 15 4.22 12.70 26.91
CA ARG A 15 4.36 13.28 25.57
C ARG A 15 5.56 12.69 24.82
N GLN A 16 6.73 12.62 25.44
CA GLN A 16 7.91 12.02 24.83
C GLN A 16 7.70 10.53 24.50
N SER A 17 6.99 9.80 25.36
CA SER A 17 6.64 8.40 25.11
C SER A 17 5.76 8.25 23.86
N VAL A 18 4.72 9.08 23.73
CA VAL A 18 3.82 9.07 22.56
C VAL A 18 4.57 9.46 21.28
N GLU A 19 5.36 10.52 21.31
CA GLU A 19 6.20 10.93 20.17
C GLU A 19 7.15 9.81 19.75
N GLY A 20 7.76 9.11 20.72
CA GLY A 20 8.60 7.94 20.48
C GLY A 20 7.86 6.78 19.81
N ILE A 21 6.63 6.49 20.24
CA ILE A 21 5.79 5.43 19.63
C ILE A 21 5.42 5.82 18.19
N CYS A 22 4.96 7.05 17.96
CA CYS A 22 4.61 7.55 16.63
C CYS A 22 5.81 7.48 15.68
N LEU A 23 6.98 7.94 16.13
CA LEU A 23 8.21 7.89 15.34
C LEU A 23 8.65 6.45 15.05
N LYS A 24 8.51 5.55 16.02
CA LYS A 24 8.85 4.13 15.84
C LYS A 24 7.97 3.47 14.79
N ILE A 25 6.65 3.70 14.83
CA ILE A 25 5.72 3.15 13.83
C ILE A 25 6.01 3.75 12.46
N TYR A 26 6.24 5.06 12.37
CA TYR A 26 6.63 5.71 11.11
C TYR A 26 7.89 5.09 10.51
N ASN A 27 8.96 4.96 11.29
CA ASN A 27 10.22 4.38 10.83
C ASN A 27 10.05 2.90 10.41
N LEU A 28 9.24 2.14 11.15
CA LEU A 28 8.90 0.77 10.77
C LEU A 28 8.13 0.71 9.44
N SER A 29 7.16 1.61 9.23
CA SER A 29 6.44 1.72 7.97
C SER A 29 7.37 2.13 6.81
N CYS A 30 8.31 3.03 7.01
CA CYS A 30 9.31 3.39 6.01
C CYS A 30 10.20 2.19 5.62
N GLU A 31 10.60 1.39 6.61
CA GLU A 31 11.36 0.16 6.39
C GLU A 31 10.57 -0.84 5.53
N TYR A 32 9.31 -1.08 5.86
CA TYR A 32 8.44 -1.97 5.10
C TYR A 32 8.16 -1.45 3.70
N ALA A 33 7.88 -0.15 3.54
CA ALA A 33 7.68 0.47 2.24
C ALA A 33 8.92 0.33 1.34
N ARG A 34 10.14 0.44 1.92
CA ARG A 34 11.39 0.22 1.17
C ARG A 34 11.51 -1.23 0.70
N LYS A 35 11.25 -2.21 1.57
CA LYS A 35 11.28 -3.64 1.23
C LYS A 35 10.27 -4.00 0.14
N VAL A 36 9.06 -3.44 0.20
CA VAL A 36 8.05 -3.62 -0.84
C VAL A 36 8.54 -3.06 -2.17
N ARG A 37 9.08 -1.83 -2.18
CA ARG A 37 9.63 -1.20 -3.40
C ARG A 37 10.77 -2.01 -4.01
N GLU A 38 11.69 -2.52 -3.18
CA GLU A 38 12.79 -3.36 -3.64
C GLU A 38 12.27 -4.65 -4.30
N LYS A 39 11.32 -5.34 -3.68
CA LYS A 39 10.70 -6.55 -4.25
C LYS A 39 9.96 -6.25 -5.57
N THR A 40 9.21 -5.14 -5.64
CA THR A 40 8.55 -4.70 -6.88
C THR A 40 9.57 -4.45 -7.99
N ASN A 41 10.68 -3.76 -7.69
CA ASN A 41 11.73 -3.50 -8.67
C ASN A 41 12.42 -4.78 -9.14
N THR A 42 12.60 -5.78 -8.28
CA THR A 42 13.12 -7.09 -8.68
C THR A 42 12.20 -7.76 -9.70
N ILE A 43 10.90 -7.81 -9.42
CA ILE A 43 9.89 -8.39 -10.34
C ILE A 43 9.90 -7.68 -11.69
N LEU A 44 9.97 -6.34 -11.70
CA LEU A 44 10.01 -5.56 -12.94
C LEU A 44 11.29 -5.85 -13.75
N LYS A 45 12.45 -5.90 -13.09
CA LYS A 45 13.73 -6.23 -13.74
C LYS A 45 13.75 -7.63 -14.33
N GLU A 46 13.20 -8.62 -13.63
CA GLU A 46 13.07 -10.00 -14.11
C GLU A 46 12.26 -10.10 -15.41
N GLN A 47 11.31 -9.18 -15.61
CA GLN A 47 10.50 -9.10 -16.83
C GLN A 47 11.00 -8.04 -17.82
N SER A 48 12.22 -7.54 -17.65
CA SER A 48 12.84 -6.52 -18.51
C SER A 48 12.00 -5.25 -18.65
N MET A 49 11.27 -4.87 -17.60
CA MET A 49 10.49 -3.64 -17.55
C MET A 49 11.33 -2.55 -16.87
N GLU A 50 11.60 -1.47 -17.60
CA GLU A 50 12.31 -0.30 -17.08
C GLU A 50 11.33 0.83 -16.76
N LEU A 51 11.68 1.68 -15.80
CA LEU A 51 10.91 2.89 -15.56
C LEU A 51 10.97 3.79 -16.81
N PRO A 52 9.82 4.19 -17.36
CA PRO A 52 9.84 5.13 -18.48
C PRO A 52 10.45 6.47 -18.01
N PRO A 53 11.09 7.21 -18.92
CA PRO A 53 11.55 8.56 -18.62
C PRO A 53 10.36 9.40 -18.15
N LEU A 54 10.64 10.42 -17.31
CA LEU A 54 9.63 11.36 -16.85
C LEU A 54 8.86 11.91 -18.06
N MET A 55 7.58 11.56 -18.16
CA MET A 55 6.75 11.99 -19.28
C MET A 55 6.62 13.52 -19.21
N THR A 56 6.95 14.19 -20.30
CA THR A 56 6.62 15.60 -20.47
C THR A 56 5.11 15.70 -20.63
N ILE A 57 4.43 16.34 -19.68
CA ILE A 57 2.97 16.50 -19.73
C ILE A 57 2.66 17.34 -20.97
N PRO A 58 2.04 16.79 -22.03
CA PRO A 58 1.71 17.57 -23.20
C PRO A 58 0.54 18.48 -22.82
N HIS A 59 0.69 19.78 -23.09
CA HIS A 59 -0.30 20.87 -23.00
C HIS A 59 -1.55 20.60 -22.13
N THR A 60 -1.72 21.39 -21.08
CA THR A 60 -2.93 21.38 -20.24
C THR A 60 -4.19 21.66 -21.07
N ARG A 61 -4.93 20.61 -21.40
CA ARG A 61 -6.25 20.68 -22.04
C ARG A 61 -7.30 20.33 -21.01
N LYS A 62 -8.45 20.99 -21.05
CA LYS A 62 -9.60 20.59 -20.23
C LYS A 62 -10.19 19.31 -20.81
N VAL A 63 -10.25 18.27 -19.98
CA VAL A 63 -10.79 16.95 -20.34
C VAL A 63 -11.76 16.50 -19.25
N TRP A 64 -12.69 15.61 -19.60
CA TRP A 64 -13.45 14.87 -18.61
C TRP A 64 -12.52 13.92 -17.83
N CYS A 65 -12.90 13.61 -16.60
CA CYS A 65 -12.14 12.66 -15.78
C CYS A 65 -12.11 11.29 -16.43
N TYR A 66 -10.99 10.58 -16.28
CA TYR A 66 -10.77 9.23 -16.80
C TYR A 66 -9.98 8.41 -15.77
N PRO A 67 -10.00 7.06 -15.85
CA PRO A 67 -9.22 6.20 -14.97
C PRO A 67 -7.73 6.53 -15.02
N ILE A 68 -7.08 6.53 -13.86
CA ILE A 68 -5.64 6.80 -13.76
C ILE A 68 -4.87 5.74 -14.55
N GLN A 69 -3.94 6.19 -15.39
CA GLN A 69 -3.03 5.34 -16.13
C GLN A 69 -1.69 5.24 -15.41
N PHE A 70 -1.13 4.04 -15.36
CA PHE A 70 0.22 3.82 -14.85
C PHE A 70 1.23 4.03 -15.97
N SER A 71 2.37 4.65 -15.65
CA SER A 71 3.46 4.85 -16.61
C SER A 71 4.19 3.54 -16.91
N ILE A 72 4.35 2.68 -15.91
CA ILE A 72 4.94 1.35 -16.05
C ILE A 72 3.84 0.37 -16.47
N PRO A 73 4.06 -0.45 -17.53
CA PRO A 73 3.09 -1.45 -17.93
C PRO A 73 2.91 -2.54 -16.86
N CYS A 74 1.77 -3.24 -16.91
CA CYS A 74 1.51 -4.34 -15.98
C CYS A 74 2.46 -5.53 -16.26
N PRO A 75 3.15 -6.08 -15.26
CA PRO A 75 3.89 -7.32 -15.40
C PRO A 75 2.95 -8.49 -15.72
N ARG A 76 3.52 -9.59 -16.23
CA ARG A 76 2.78 -10.84 -16.41
C ARG A 76 2.26 -11.31 -15.06
N LEU A 77 0.95 -11.39 -14.95
CA LEU A 77 0.27 -11.77 -13.72
C LEU A 77 0.50 -13.26 -13.41
N PRO A 78 0.65 -13.61 -12.11
CA PRO A 78 0.68 -14.99 -11.70
C PRO A 78 -0.71 -15.64 -11.84
N ILE A 79 -0.74 -16.97 -11.79
CA ILE A 79 -1.99 -17.72 -11.81
C ILE A 79 -2.69 -17.53 -10.46
N VAL A 80 -3.97 -17.16 -10.51
CA VAL A 80 -4.88 -17.10 -9.37
C VAL A 80 -5.99 -18.12 -9.62
N GLU A 81 -6.25 -18.95 -8.64
CA GLU A 81 -7.29 -19.98 -8.72
C GLU A 81 -8.61 -19.46 -8.16
N TYR A 82 -9.70 -19.94 -8.72
CA TYR A 82 -11.05 -19.45 -8.51
C TYR A 82 -11.94 -20.62 -8.09
N PHE A 83 -12.40 -20.63 -6.84
CA PHE A 83 -13.28 -21.66 -6.31
C PHE A 83 -14.64 -21.05 -5.94
N PRO A 84 -15.74 -21.45 -6.61
CA PRO A 84 -17.06 -21.02 -6.19
C PRO A 84 -17.45 -21.69 -4.87
N ASP A 85 -17.95 -20.91 -3.92
CA ASP A 85 -18.49 -21.37 -2.64
C ASP A 85 -19.79 -20.62 -2.31
N ARG A 86 -20.93 -21.25 -2.60
CA ARG A 86 -22.28 -20.68 -2.41
C ARG A 86 -22.40 -19.30 -3.08
N ASP A 87 -22.56 -18.24 -2.28
CA ASP A 87 -22.72 -16.84 -2.72
C ASP A 87 -21.38 -16.09 -2.79
N GLN A 88 -20.26 -16.79 -2.63
CA GLN A 88 -18.91 -16.23 -2.65
C GLN A 88 -18.03 -16.93 -3.68
N MET A 89 -17.00 -16.21 -4.10
CA MET A 89 -15.88 -16.70 -4.88
C MET A 89 -14.64 -16.65 -4.00
N LEU A 90 -13.94 -17.77 -3.87
CA LEU A 90 -12.65 -17.85 -3.20
C LEU A 90 -11.54 -17.69 -4.25
N LEU A 91 -10.72 -16.66 -4.09
CA LEU A 91 -9.55 -16.38 -4.91
C LEU A 91 -8.30 -16.85 -4.15
N ARG A 92 -7.60 -17.85 -4.69
CA ARG A 92 -6.39 -18.40 -4.09
C ARG A 92 -5.16 -18.02 -4.89
N TYR A 93 -4.21 -17.39 -4.22
CA TYR A 93 -2.89 -17.11 -4.75
C TYR A 93 -1.84 -17.69 -3.81
N GLN A 94 -1.06 -18.65 -4.30
CA GLN A 94 -0.15 -19.46 -3.47
C GLN A 94 -0.93 -20.11 -2.31
N ASN A 95 -0.64 -19.72 -1.07
CA ASN A 95 -1.28 -20.26 0.13
C ASN A 95 -2.31 -19.29 0.74
N ASP A 96 -2.47 -18.10 0.17
CA ASP A 96 -3.40 -17.09 0.66
C ASP A 96 -4.72 -17.19 -0.10
N THR A 97 -5.83 -17.20 0.64
CA THR A 97 -7.18 -17.28 0.08
C THR A 97 -7.99 -16.06 0.54
N LEU A 98 -8.61 -15.38 -0.42
CA LEU A 98 -9.52 -14.26 -0.18
C LEU A 98 -10.92 -14.63 -0.67
N ALA A 99 -11.94 -14.27 0.11
CA ALA A 99 -13.34 -14.49 -0.25
C ALA A 99 -14.00 -13.17 -0.66
N ILE A 100 -14.75 -13.19 -1.75
CA ILE A 100 -15.56 -12.06 -2.21
C ILE A 100 -16.94 -12.56 -2.61
N ASN A 101 -18.01 -11.81 -2.33
CA ASN A 101 -19.34 -12.17 -2.80
C ASN A 101 -19.39 -12.19 -4.34
N SER A 102 -20.03 -13.21 -4.92
CA SER A 102 -20.03 -13.44 -6.36
C SER A 102 -20.63 -12.28 -7.15
N THR A 103 -21.66 -11.62 -6.61
CA THR A 103 -22.27 -10.45 -7.28
C THR A 103 -21.39 -9.21 -7.23
N HIS A 104 -20.50 -9.09 -6.24
CA HIS A 104 -19.54 -8.00 -6.18
C HIS A 104 -18.37 -8.26 -7.13
N LEU A 105 -17.89 -9.50 -7.23
CA LEU A 105 -16.84 -9.85 -8.19
C LEU A 105 -17.28 -9.60 -9.63
N GLN A 106 -18.53 -9.87 -9.98
CA GLN A 106 -19.08 -9.59 -11.32
C GLN A 106 -19.18 -8.08 -11.65
N LYS A 107 -19.15 -7.21 -10.63
CA LYS A 107 -19.20 -5.75 -10.81
C LYS A 107 -17.81 -5.11 -10.96
N LEU A 108 -16.78 -5.77 -10.43
CA LEU A 108 -15.38 -5.34 -10.49
C LEU A 108 -14.79 -5.67 -11.87
#